data_AF-A0A2U3N1K2-F1
#
_entry.id   AF-A0A2U3N1K2-F1
#
_cell.length_a   1.000
_cell.length_b   1.000
_cell.length_c   1.000
_cell.angle_alpha   90.00
_cell.angle_beta   90.00
_cell.angle_gamma   90.00
#
_symmetry.space_group_name_H-M   'P 1'
#
loop_
_entity.id
_entity.type
_entity.pdbx_description
1 polymer ?
#
loop_
_entity_poly.entity_id
_entity_poly.type
_entity_poly.pdbx_seq_one_letter_code
_entity_poly.pdbx_strand_id
1 'polypeptide(L)'
;MAVNIKRQSIGKYQDLHIEIITWDGVSAEVELSCACLFHHEVGRDYFIGGLVDLDHALGGQLRQIREDGYFNADLYQTLLLDQPQTTLKAPNALLIGMGNPEDLSVEKIGNAVSIAFKTANQLGLESVAFAPGILDTGITPLPMLNQTMLQALKTAWETHHYLHQKGLVKQATVKHWVFDAGEHNFEDKAQEYVDLFF
;
A
#
# COMPACT_ATOMS: atom_id res chain seq x y z
N MET A 1 7.89 23.42 -0.68
CA MET A 1 8.42 23.18 -2.04
C MET A 1 7.48 22.19 -2.70
N ALA A 2 7.07 22.40 -3.96
CA ALA A 2 6.18 21.45 -4.63
C ALA A 2 6.93 20.13 -4.81
N VAL A 3 6.45 19.05 -4.18
CA VAL A 3 6.97 17.71 -4.41
C VAL A 3 6.77 17.39 -5.88
N ASN A 4 7.85 17.07 -6.60
CA ASN A 4 7.78 16.71 -8.00
C ASN A 4 7.29 15.26 -8.10
N ILE A 5 5.97 15.08 -8.13
CA ILE A 5 5.35 13.75 -8.21
C ILE A 5 5.71 13.13 -9.56
N LYS A 6 6.53 12.08 -9.53
CA LYS A 6 6.81 11.25 -10.71
C LYS A 6 5.71 10.20 -10.81
N ARG A 7 5.28 9.91 -12.04
CA ARG A 7 4.29 8.88 -12.34
C ARG A 7 4.62 8.16 -13.63
N GLN A 8 4.38 6.86 -13.66
CA GLN A 8 4.52 6.03 -14.85
C GLN A 8 3.39 5.02 -14.90
N SER A 9 2.73 4.92 -16.06
CA SER A 9 1.76 3.85 -16.30
C SER A 9 2.51 2.53 -16.50
N ILE A 10 2.13 1.50 -15.74
CA ILE A 10 2.66 0.14 -15.87
C ILE A 10 1.89 -0.60 -16.97
N GLY A 11 0.55 -0.52 -16.93
CA GLY A 11 -0.30 -1.16 -17.92
C GLY A 11 -1.75 -1.29 -17.48
N LYS A 12 -2.55 -1.97 -18.32
CA LYS A 12 -3.94 -2.31 -18.02
C LYS A 12 -4.09 -3.82 -17.99
N TYR A 13 -4.48 -4.38 -16.85
CA TYR A 13 -4.76 -5.80 -16.66
C TYR A 13 -6.27 -5.97 -16.48
N GLN A 14 -6.94 -6.54 -17.48
CA GLN A 14 -8.42 -6.61 -17.51
C GLN A 14 -9.02 -5.19 -17.37
N ASP A 15 -9.83 -4.93 -16.35
CA ASP A 15 -10.40 -3.60 -16.08
C ASP A 15 -9.54 -2.74 -15.13
N LEU A 16 -8.39 -3.25 -14.68
CA LEU A 16 -7.51 -2.59 -13.73
C LEU A 16 -6.41 -1.80 -14.44
N HIS A 17 -6.40 -0.47 -14.32
CA HIS A 17 -5.28 0.38 -14.68
C HIS A 17 -4.26 0.42 -13.53
N ILE A 18 -3.00 0.16 -13.84
CA ILE A 18 -1.92 0.03 -12.86
C ILE A 18 -0.84 1.08 -13.14
N GLU A 19 -0.46 1.83 -12.12
CA GLU A 19 0.58 2.85 -12.16
C GLU A 19 1.58 2.67 -11.01
N ILE A 20 2.75 3.28 -11.18
CA ILE A 20 3.70 3.58 -10.09
C ILE A 20 3.82 5.10 -9.95
N ILE A 21 3.75 5.60 -8.72
CA ILE A 21 3.77 7.03 -8.41
C ILE A 21 4.64 7.26 -7.18
N THR A 22 5.30 8.43 -7.09
CA THR A 22 6.00 8.90 -5.88
C THR A 22 5.08 9.78 -5.04
N TRP A 23 4.12 9.18 -4.35
CA TRP A 23 3.32 9.92 -3.38
C TRP A 23 4.04 9.99 -2.03
N ASP A 24 3.67 11.00 -1.26
CA ASP A 24 3.95 11.01 0.18
C ASP A 24 2.77 10.34 0.91
N GLY A 25 2.92 10.11 2.22
CA GLY A 25 1.90 9.41 3.02
C GLY A 25 0.54 10.11 3.10
N VAL A 26 0.35 11.30 2.52
CA VAL A 26 -0.81 12.17 2.73
C VAL A 26 -1.47 12.68 1.43
N SER A 27 -0.73 12.70 0.33
CA SER A 27 -1.11 13.34 -0.94
C SER A 27 -1.67 12.38 -1.99
N ALA A 28 -1.81 11.10 -1.67
CA ALA A 28 -2.40 10.10 -2.57
C ALA A 28 -3.84 10.48 -2.95
N GLU A 29 -4.08 10.72 -4.25
CA GLU A 29 -5.39 11.10 -4.80
C GLU A 29 -6.15 9.85 -5.25
N VAL A 30 -6.54 9.03 -4.28
CA VAL A 30 -7.27 7.77 -4.42
C VAL A 30 -8.35 7.67 -3.36
N GLU A 31 -9.28 6.73 -3.50
CA GLU A 31 -10.32 6.49 -2.50
C GLU A 31 -9.82 5.72 -1.26
N LEU A 32 -8.77 4.90 -1.42
CA LEU A 32 -8.11 4.18 -0.32
C LEU A 32 -6.58 4.28 -0.41
N SER A 33 -5.95 4.93 0.56
CA SER A 33 -4.49 4.91 0.73
C SER A 33 -4.09 3.78 1.69
N CYS A 34 -3.27 2.84 1.25
CA CYS A 34 -2.81 1.72 2.07
C CYS A 34 -1.35 1.90 2.46
N ALA A 35 -1.05 1.83 3.75
CA ALA A 35 0.31 1.88 4.28
C ALA A 35 0.61 0.60 5.07
N CYS A 36 1.72 -0.05 4.74
CA CYS A 36 2.25 -1.16 5.53
C CYS A 36 3.15 -0.63 6.64
N LEU A 37 2.94 -1.11 7.87
CA LEU A 37 3.68 -0.72 9.06
C LEU A 37 4.31 -1.96 9.69
N PHE A 38 5.50 -1.79 10.26
CA PHE A 38 6.18 -2.83 11.02
C PHE A 38 6.03 -2.58 12.52
N HIS A 39 6.31 -3.61 13.31
CA HIS A 39 6.27 -3.54 14.77
C HIS A 39 7.23 -2.48 15.31
N HIS A 40 8.40 -2.36 14.69
CA HIS A 40 9.43 -1.37 14.97
C HIS A 40 10.22 -1.05 13.71
N GLU A 41 11.03 0.00 13.82
CA GLU A 41 11.86 0.51 12.74
C GLU A 41 13.30 -0.02 12.91
N VAL A 42 13.94 -0.41 11.82
CA VAL A 42 15.28 -1.00 11.90
C VAL A 42 16.30 0.09 12.25
N GLY A 43 16.93 -0.08 13.42
CA GLY A 43 18.01 0.79 13.90
C GLY A 43 17.57 2.16 14.43
N ARG A 44 16.27 2.34 14.74
CA ARG A 44 15.72 3.60 15.27
C ARG A 44 14.40 3.39 16.01
N ASP A 45 14.05 4.34 16.88
CA ASP A 45 12.80 4.33 17.66
C ASP A 45 11.77 5.38 17.15
N TYR A 46 11.93 5.86 15.92
CA TYR A 46 11.09 6.92 15.36
C TYR A 46 10.81 6.70 13.86
N PHE A 47 9.63 7.16 13.43
CA PHE A 47 9.22 7.13 12.03
C PHE A 47 10.16 7.93 11.12
N ILE A 48 10.28 7.50 9.86
CA ILE A 48 10.88 8.29 8.78
C ILE A 48 10.00 8.24 7.52
N GLY A 49 10.32 9.09 6.54
CA GLY A 49 9.68 9.05 5.22
C GLY A 49 8.17 9.26 5.30
N GLY A 50 7.42 8.51 4.51
CA GLY A 50 5.97 8.66 4.39
C GLY A 50 5.22 8.41 5.70
N LEU A 51 5.76 7.59 6.60
CA LEU A 51 5.17 7.36 7.92
C LEU A 51 5.23 8.58 8.85
N VAL A 52 6.26 9.43 8.74
CA VAL A 52 6.31 10.71 9.49
C VAL A 52 5.24 11.65 8.98
N ASP A 53 5.11 11.77 7.66
CA ASP A 53 4.12 12.64 7.05
C ASP A 53 2.69 12.19 7.41
N LEU A 54 2.44 10.88 7.39
CA LEU A 54 1.18 10.29 7.82
C LEU A 54 0.90 10.55 9.31
N ASP A 55 1.85 10.29 10.21
CA ASP A 55 1.68 10.54 11.65
C ASP A 55 1.43 12.02 11.93
N HIS A 56 2.16 12.94 11.26
CA HIS A 56 1.92 14.37 11.37
C HIS A 56 0.55 14.79 10.87
N ALA A 57 0.08 14.25 9.73
CA ALA A 57 -1.26 14.51 9.24
C ALA A 57 -2.34 14.00 10.19
N LEU A 58 -2.06 12.93 10.94
CA LEU A 58 -2.94 12.38 11.97
C LEU A 58 -2.71 13.04 13.36
N GLY A 59 -1.91 14.10 13.45
CA GLY A 59 -1.67 14.83 14.69
C GLY A 59 -0.91 14.03 15.76
N GLY A 60 -0.07 13.07 15.36
CA GLY A 60 0.69 12.20 16.25
C GLY A 60 -0.08 10.96 16.74
N GLN A 61 -1.33 10.78 16.28
CA GLN A 61 -2.17 9.68 16.77
C GLN A 61 -1.65 8.30 16.35
N LEU A 62 -0.97 8.18 15.21
CA LEU A 62 -0.46 6.89 14.74
C LEU A 62 0.61 6.34 15.70
N ARG A 63 1.50 7.22 16.16
CA ARG A 63 2.46 6.87 17.21
C ARG A 63 1.77 6.57 18.52
N GLN A 64 0.82 7.41 18.92
CA GLN A 64 0.10 7.24 20.18
C GLN A 64 -0.64 5.90 20.26
N ILE A 65 -1.40 5.50 19.22
CA ILE A 65 -2.12 4.22 19.22
C ILE A 65 -1.18 3.00 19.23
N ARG A 66 0.05 3.15 18.75
CA ARG A 66 1.08 2.13 18.85
C ARG A 66 1.65 2.06 20.26
N GLU A 67 2.04 3.19 20.84
CA GLU A 67 2.55 3.28 22.22
C GLU A 67 1.52 2.76 23.25
N ASP A 68 0.24 3.05 23.02
CA ASP A 68 -0.87 2.59 23.85
C ASP A 68 -1.25 1.11 23.58
N GLY A 69 -0.67 0.47 22.56
CA GLY A 69 -0.90 -0.94 22.25
C GLY A 69 -2.20 -1.25 21.49
N TYR A 70 -2.91 -0.23 20.99
CA TYR A 70 -4.13 -0.41 20.20
C TYR A 70 -3.83 -0.87 18.77
N PHE A 71 -2.66 -0.52 18.23
CA PHE A 71 -2.18 -1.01 16.93
C PHE A 71 -0.67 -1.25 16.97
N ASN A 72 -0.28 -2.51 17.18
CA ASN A 72 1.12 -2.93 17.27
C ASN A 72 1.75 -3.26 15.92
N ALA A 73 0.98 -3.13 14.84
CA ALA A 73 1.37 -3.61 13.52
C ALA A 73 1.74 -5.10 13.52
N ASP A 74 1.02 -5.91 14.31
CA ASP A 74 1.13 -7.37 14.28
C ASP A 74 0.88 -7.87 12.85
N LEU A 75 1.47 -9.02 12.48
CA LEU A 75 1.39 -9.51 11.10
C LEU A 75 -0.08 -9.62 10.63
N TYR A 76 -0.40 -8.85 9.60
CA TYR A 76 -1.71 -8.67 8.97
C TYR A 76 -2.81 -8.08 9.86
N GLN A 77 -2.46 -7.47 11.00
CA GLN A 77 -3.37 -6.59 11.73
C GLN A 77 -3.79 -5.45 10.81
N THR A 78 -5.09 -5.14 10.77
CA THR A 78 -5.59 -4.02 9.97
C THR A 78 -6.26 -2.96 10.83
N LEU A 79 -6.08 -1.70 10.45
CA LEU A 79 -6.83 -0.57 10.98
C LEU A 79 -7.29 0.29 9.81
N LEU A 80 -8.61 0.41 9.65
CA LEU A 80 -9.23 1.28 8.67
C LEU A 80 -9.57 2.62 9.33
N LEU A 81 -9.04 3.70 8.76
CA LEU A 81 -9.41 5.07 9.06
C LEU A 81 -10.42 5.51 8.00
N ASP A 82 -11.71 5.46 8.33
CA ASP A 82 -12.83 5.79 7.44
C ASP A 82 -13.58 7.08 7.85
N GLN A 83 -13.08 7.75 8.88
CA GLN A 83 -13.56 9.08 9.27
C GLN A 83 -12.79 10.16 8.50
N PRO A 84 -13.47 11.15 7.89
CA PRO A 84 -12.82 12.20 7.12
C PRO A 84 -11.71 12.90 7.90
N GLN A 85 -10.48 12.80 7.39
CA GLN A 85 -9.32 13.55 7.88
C GLN A 85 -9.08 14.72 6.93
N THR A 86 -9.20 15.97 7.41
CA THR A 86 -8.98 17.16 6.57
C THR A 86 -7.55 17.30 6.06
N THR A 87 -6.63 16.53 6.63
CA THR A 87 -5.18 16.53 6.35
C THR A 87 -4.77 15.46 5.34
N LEU A 88 -5.63 14.48 5.05
CA LEU A 88 -5.39 13.44 4.05
C LEU A 88 -6.20 13.74 2.79
N LYS A 89 -5.60 13.55 1.61
CA LYS A 89 -6.35 13.64 0.35
C LYS A 89 -7.25 12.44 0.13
N ALA A 90 -6.77 11.24 0.47
CA ALA A 90 -7.57 10.04 0.42
C ALA A 90 -8.63 10.07 1.53
N PRO A 91 -9.92 9.82 1.23
CA PRO A 91 -10.99 9.82 2.24
C PRO A 91 -10.90 8.62 3.18
N ASN A 92 -10.21 7.54 2.76
CA ASN A 92 -9.96 6.37 3.59
C ASN A 92 -8.46 6.04 3.60
N ALA A 93 -7.97 5.58 4.76
CA ALA A 93 -6.63 5.01 4.88
C ALA A 93 -6.67 3.63 5.55
N LEU A 94 -5.94 2.66 5.00
CA LEU A 94 -5.80 1.33 5.57
C LEU A 94 -4.36 1.13 6.04
N LEU A 95 -4.20 0.89 7.34
CA LEU A 95 -2.94 0.45 7.92
C LEU A 95 -2.91 -1.08 7.93
N ILE A 96 -1.81 -1.65 7.44
CA ILE A 96 -1.59 -3.10 7.42
C ILE A 96 -0.32 -3.41 8.20
N GLY A 97 -0.44 -4.17 9.29
CA GLY A 97 0.69 -4.64 10.07
C GLY A 97 1.49 -5.71 9.34
N MET A 98 2.81 -5.61 9.40
CA MET A 98 3.77 -6.50 8.75
C MET A 98 4.54 -7.36 9.76
N GLY A 99 4.26 -7.21 11.06
CA GLY A 99 4.99 -7.85 12.14
C GLY A 99 6.42 -7.32 12.27
N ASN A 100 7.33 -8.18 12.73
CA ASN A 100 8.73 -7.81 12.89
C ASN A 100 9.39 -7.61 11.51
N PRO A 101 10.18 -6.53 11.32
CA PRO A 101 10.89 -6.27 10.09
C PRO A 101 11.93 -7.34 9.74
N GLU A 102 12.50 -8.02 10.74
CA GLU A 102 13.48 -9.10 10.55
C GLU A 102 12.85 -10.34 9.91
N ASP A 103 11.54 -10.52 10.04
CA ASP A 103 10.81 -11.64 9.46
C ASP A 103 10.22 -11.32 8.08
N LEU A 104 10.54 -10.16 7.49
CA LEU A 104 9.95 -9.73 6.22
C LEU A 104 10.29 -10.71 5.09
N SER A 105 9.28 -11.02 4.27
CA SER A 105 9.45 -11.77 3.02
C SER A 105 8.59 -11.14 1.93
N VAL A 106 8.96 -11.38 0.66
CA VAL A 106 8.16 -10.93 -0.48
C VAL A 106 6.74 -11.52 -0.47
N GLU A 107 6.59 -12.75 0.03
CA GLU A 107 5.28 -13.40 0.21
C GLU A 107 4.38 -12.61 1.17
N LYS A 108 4.93 -12.14 2.29
CA LYS A 108 4.18 -11.30 3.24
C LYS A 108 3.66 -10.02 2.60
N ILE A 109 4.47 -9.41 1.74
CA ILE A 109 4.07 -8.20 1.02
C ILE A 109 2.99 -8.51 -0.02
N GLY A 110 3.11 -9.63 -0.74
CA GLY A 110 2.06 -10.10 -1.64
C GLY A 110 0.72 -10.34 -0.91
N ASN A 111 0.76 -10.88 0.30
CA ASN A 111 -0.43 -11.02 1.14
C ASN A 111 -1.01 -9.66 1.55
N ALA A 112 -0.18 -8.67 1.88
CA ALA A 112 -0.63 -7.30 2.16
C ALA A 112 -1.31 -6.65 0.94
N VAL A 113 -0.79 -6.85 -0.27
CA VAL A 113 -1.46 -6.43 -1.53
C VAL A 113 -2.84 -7.08 -1.64
N SER A 114 -2.95 -8.39 -1.35
CA SER A 114 -4.24 -9.10 -1.36
C SER A 114 -5.23 -8.55 -0.33
N ILE A 115 -4.76 -8.20 0.88
CA ILE A 115 -5.57 -7.59 1.94
C ILE A 115 -6.11 -6.23 1.49
N ALA A 116 -5.25 -5.37 0.94
CA ALA A 116 -5.66 -4.06 0.42
C ALA A 116 -6.71 -4.19 -0.70
N PHE A 117 -6.47 -5.07 -1.68
CA PHE A 117 -7.40 -5.31 -2.78
C PHE A 117 -8.76 -5.80 -2.29
N LYS A 118 -8.79 -6.79 -1.37
CA LYS A 118 -10.05 -7.31 -0.82
C LYS A 118 -10.80 -6.26 -0.02
N THR A 119 -10.10 -5.51 0.82
CA THR A 119 -10.70 -4.43 1.64
C THR A 119 -11.34 -3.37 0.76
N ALA A 120 -10.64 -2.90 -0.28
CA ALA A 120 -11.18 -1.92 -1.22
C ALA A 120 -12.46 -2.42 -1.91
N ASN A 121 -12.48 -3.67 -2.38
CA ASN A 121 -13.67 -4.25 -3.01
C ASN A 121 -14.82 -4.48 -2.02
N GLN A 122 -14.55 -4.80 -0.76
CA GLN A 122 -15.58 -4.93 0.29
C GLN A 122 -16.24 -3.58 0.60
N LEU A 123 -15.45 -2.51 0.55
CA LEU A 123 -15.92 -1.12 0.70
C LEU A 123 -16.55 -0.56 -0.60
N GLY A 124 -16.36 -1.23 -1.73
CA GLY A 124 -16.88 -0.79 -3.03
C GLY A 124 -16.11 0.37 -3.65
N LEU A 125 -14.83 0.53 -3.30
CA LEU A 125 -13.96 1.61 -3.78
C LEU A 125 -13.35 1.26 -5.13
N GLU A 126 -13.09 2.27 -5.96
CA GLU A 126 -12.60 2.14 -7.34
C GLU A 126 -11.10 2.44 -7.49
N SER A 127 -10.49 3.18 -6.55
CA SER A 127 -9.06 3.57 -6.62
C SER A 127 -8.28 3.30 -5.33
N VAL A 128 -7.09 2.72 -5.47
CA VAL A 128 -6.23 2.30 -4.34
C VAL A 128 -4.78 2.72 -4.58
N ALA A 129 -4.14 3.26 -3.54
CA ALA A 129 -2.68 3.41 -3.46
C ALA A 129 -2.14 2.40 -2.45
N PHE A 130 -1.01 1.76 -2.76
CA PHE A 130 -0.38 0.77 -1.89
C PHE A 130 1.10 1.08 -1.67
N ALA A 131 1.46 1.42 -0.44
CA ALA A 131 2.83 1.63 0.01
C ALA A 131 3.30 0.45 0.89
N PRO A 132 4.37 -0.28 0.49
CA PRO A 132 4.85 -1.44 1.25
C PRO A 132 5.68 -1.08 2.50
N GLY A 133 5.97 0.21 2.75
CA GLY A 133 6.61 0.69 4.00
C GLY A 133 8.08 0.26 4.22
N ILE A 134 8.69 -0.45 3.27
CA ILE A 134 10.02 -1.06 3.40
C ILE A 134 11.10 -0.01 3.64
N LEU A 135 11.11 1.05 2.81
CA LEU A 135 12.11 2.13 2.89
C LEU A 135 11.95 2.92 4.19
N ASP A 136 10.71 3.19 4.59
CA ASP A 136 10.38 3.95 5.80
C ASP A 136 10.75 3.17 7.08
N THR A 137 10.89 1.86 6.97
CA THR A 137 11.33 0.98 8.09
C THR A 137 12.85 0.82 8.13
N GLY A 138 13.58 1.34 7.12
CA GLY A 138 15.03 1.19 6.99
C GLY A 138 15.48 -0.16 6.44
N ILE A 139 14.56 -0.95 5.86
CA ILE A 139 14.86 -2.24 5.26
C ILE A 139 15.35 -2.04 3.82
N THR A 140 16.37 -2.78 3.40
CA THR A 140 16.78 -2.83 2.00
C THR A 140 15.71 -3.56 1.18
N PRO A 141 15.29 -3.03 0.00
CA PRO A 141 14.34 -3.72 -0.86
C PRO A 141 14.73 -5.18 -1.14
N LEU A 142 13.76 -6.08 -0.99
CA LEU A 142 13.95 -7.50 -1.25
C LEU A 142 14.06 -7.75 -2.77
N PRO A 143 14.85 -8.75 -3.20
CA PRO A 143 14.84 -9.20 -4.59
C PRO A 143 13.43 -9.64 -5.03
N MET A 144 13.06 -9.38 -6.28
CA MET A 144 11.76 -9.76 -6.87
C MET A 144 10.53 -9.12 -6.20
N LEU A 145 10.72 -8.06 -5.40
CA LEU A 145 9.64 -7.36 -4.72
C LEU A 145 8.56 -6.86 -5.71
N ASN A 146 8.98 -6.13 -6.75
CA ASN A 146 8.06 -5.55 -7.74
C ASN A 146 7.28 -6.64 -8.49
N GLN A 147 7.97 -7.71 -8.90
CA GLN A 147 7.35 -8.89 -9.51
C GLN A 147 6.31 -9.53 -8.57
N THR A 148 6.65 -9.72 -7.30
CA THR A 148 5.76 -10.36 -6.34
C THR A 148 4.53 -9.51 -6.05
N MET A 149 4.69 -8.18 -5.92
CA MET A 149 3.56 -7.27 -5.74
C MET A 149 2.63 -7.26 -6.94
N LEU A 150 3.19 -7.17 -8.16
CA LEU A 150 2.40 -7.19 -9.39
C LEU A 150 1.66 -8.52 -9.57
N GLN A 151 2.33 -9.65 -9.32
CA GLN A 151 1.73 -10.97 -9.40
C GLN A 151 0.63 -11.16 -8.35
N ALA A 152 0.87 -10.74 -7.11
CA ALA A 152 -0.13 -10.82 -6.04
C ALA A 152 -1.38 -10.00 -6.36
N LEU A 153 -1.23 -8.82 -6.97
CA LEU A 153 -2.36 -8.01 -7.43
C LEU A 153 -3.16 -8.72 -8.53
N LYS A 154 -2.48 -9.26 -9.56
CA LYS A 154 -3.11 -10.03 -10.64
C LYS A 154 -3.86 -11.24 -10.07
N THR A 155 -3.23 -12.02 -9.18
CA THR A 155 -3.85 -13.18 -8.52
C THR A 155 -5.02 -12.80 -7.62
N ALA A 156 -4.94 -11.68 -6.89
CA ALA A 156 -6.06 -11.20 -6.07
C ALA A 156 -7.27 -10.83 -6.93
N TRP A 157 -7.04 -10.16 -8.07
CA TRP A 157 -8.09 -9.85 -9.04
C TRP A 157 -8.70 -11.12 -9.64
N GLU A 158 -7.87 -12.06 -10.12
CA GLU A 158 -8.33 -13.33 -10.70
C GLU A 158 -9.16 -14.15 -9.70
N THR A 159 -8.72 -14.19 -8.44
CA THR A 159 -9.44 -14.85 -7.35
C THR A 159 -10.79 -14.21 -7.12
N HIS A 160 -10.85 -12.87 -7.03
CA HIS A 160 -12.12 -12.15 -6.85
C HIS A 160 -13.06 -12.36 -8.04
N HIS A 161 -12.54 -12.31 -9.26
CA HIS A 161 -13.31 -12.57 -10.47
C HIS A 161 -13.89 -13.98 -10.48
N TYR A 162 -13.09 -15.01 -10.15
CA TYR A 162 -13.56 -16.38 -10.02
C TYR A 162 -14.68 -16.50 -8.98
N LEU A 163 -14.50 -15.91 -7.79
CA LEU A 163 -15.51 -15.92 -6.73
C LEU A 163 -16.81 -15.21 -7.18
N HIS A 164 -16.69 -14.13 -7.96
CA HIS A 164 -17.83 -13.43 -8.54
C HIS A 164 -18.59 -14.32 -9.54
N GLN A 165 -17.89 -15.03 -10.43
CA GLN A 165 -18.50 -16.00 -11.35
C GLN A 165 -19.23 -17.14 -10.63
N LYS A 166 -18.82 -17.46 -9.40
CA LYS A 166 -19.51 -18.43 -8.52
C LYS A 166 -20.67 -17.84 -7.73
N GLY A 167 -20.96 -16.54 -7.88
CA GLY A 167 -22.00 -15.84 -7.13
C GLY A 167 -21.69 -15.64 -5.64
N LEU A 168 -20.42 -15.76 -5.24
CA LEU A 168 -20.01 -15.68 -3.84
C LEU A 168 -19.67 -14.25 -3.40
N VAL A 169 -19.26 -13.39 -4.34
CA VAL A 169 -18.92 -11.99 -4.08
C VAL A 169 -19.52 -11.07 -5.15
N LYS A 170 -19.66 -9.79 -4.81
CA LYS A 170 -19.99 -8.74 -5.78
C LYS A 170 -18.88 -8.61 -6.83
N GLN A 171 -19.22 -8.07 -8.00
CA GLN A 171 -18.23 -7.73 -9.01
C GLN A 171 -17.15 -6.81 -8.42
N ALA A 172 -15.91 -6.95 -8.87
CA ALA A 172 -14.82 -6.08 -8.45
C ALA A 172 -15.12 -4.61 -8.80
N THR A 173 -14.89 -3.70 -7.86
CA THR A 173 -15.07 -2.26 -8.04
C THR A 173 -13.76 -1.55 -8.35
N VAL A 174 -12.63 -2.10 -7.88
CA VAL A 174 -11.30 -1.51 -8.07
C VAL A 174 -10.94 -1.49 -9.56
N LYS A 175 -10.77 -0.29 -10.11
CA LYS A 175 -10.41 0.00 -11.50
C LYS A 175 -9.04 0.66 -11.63
N HIS A 176 -8.55 1.28 -10.57
CA HIS A 176 -7.26 1.99 -10.56
C HIS A 176 -6.42 1.56 -9.36
N TRP A 177 -5.20 1.12 -9.63
CA TRP A 177 -4.25 0.70 -8.62
C TRP A 177 -2.91 1.40 -8.79
N VAL A 178 -2.40 1.96 -7.71
CA VAL A 178 -1.12 2.64 -7.66
C VAL A 178 -0.19 1.90 -6.71
N PHE A 179 0.96 1.49 -7.20
CA PHE A 179 2.09 1.17 -6.33
C PHE A 179 2.78 2.48 -5.95
N ASP A 180 2.66 2.85 -4.68
CA ASP A 180 3.37 4.01 -4.15
C ASP A 180 4.82 3.61 -3.86
N ALA A 181 5.74 4.36 -4.45
CA ALA A 181 7.17 4.10 -4.35
C ALA A 181 7.91 5.39 -4.04
N GLY A 182 8.79 5.35 -3.04
CA GLY A 182 9.68 6.48 -2.75
C GLY A 182 10.52 6.89 -3.98
N GLU A 183 11.02 8.12 -3.98
CA GLU A 183 11.71 8.71 -5.14
C GLU A 183 13.00 7.98 -5.55
N HIS A 184 13.65 7.29 -4.61
CA HIS A 184 14.91 6.59 -4.85
C HIS A 184 14.78 5.51 -5.94
N ASN A 185 15.59 5.63 -6.99
CA ASN A 185 15.60 4.76 -8.19
C ASN A 185 14.21 4.59 -8.82
N PHE A 186 13.39 5.64 -8.83
CA PHE A 186 12.03 5.58 -9.38
C PHE A 186 12.01 5.08 -10.83
N GLU A 187 12.86 5.62 -11.68
CA GLU A 187 12.92 5.29 -13.10
C GLU A 187 13.23 3.80 -13.34
N ASP A 188 14.20 3.25 -12.61
CA ASP A 188 14.57 1.83 -12.70
C ASP A 188 13.44 0.93 -12.22
N LYS A 189 12.80 1.26 -11.09
CA LYS A 189 11.63 0.52 -10.58
C LYS A 189 10.47 0.56 -11.56
N ALA A 190 10.20 1.72 -12.13
CA ALA A 190 9.12 1.89 -13.09
C ALA A 190 9.37 1.07 -14.36
N GLN A 191 10.60 1.06 -14.87
CA GLN A 191 10.98 0.22 -16.00
C GLN A 191 10.87 -1.28 -15.66
N GLU A 192 11.32 -1.70 -14.47
CA GLU A 192 11.18 -3.09 -14.01
C GLU A 192 9.70 -3.53 -14.00
N TYR A 193 8.80 -2.70 -13.47
CA TYR A 193 7.36 -3.00 -13.51
C TYR A 193 6.82 -3.14 -14.94
N VAL A 194 7.22 -2.25 -15.85
CA VAL A 194 6.81 -2.31 -17.26
C VAL A 194 7.30 -3.60 -17.91
N ASP A 195 8.56 -3.98 -17.67
CA ASP A 195 9.16 -5.20 -18.22
C ASP A 195 8.48 -6.47 -17.67
N LEU A 196 8.11 -6.47 -16.38
CA LEU A 196 7.39 -7.56 -15.72
C LEU A 196 5.90 -7.65 -16.08
N PHE A 197 5.34 -6.57 -16.67
CA PHE A 197 3.91 -6.51 -16.94
C PHE A 197 3.50 -7.36 -18.15
N PHE A 198 4.35 -7.39 -19.18
CA PHE A 198 4.21 -8.14 -20.43
C PHE A 198 4.69 -9.59 -20.31
#